data_AF-A0A419AUZ6-F1
#
_entry.id   AF-A0A419AUZ6-F1
#
_cell.length_a   1.000
_cell.length_b   1.000
_cell.length_c   1.000
_cell.angle_alpha   90.00
_cell.angle_beta   90.00
_cell.angle_gamma   90.00
#
_symmetry.space_group_name_H-M   'P 1'
#
loop_
_entity.id
_entity.type
_entity.pdbx_description
1 polymer ?
#
loop_
_entity_poly.entity_id
_entity_poly.type
_entity_poly.pdbx_seq_one_letter_code
_entity_poly.pdbx_strand_id
1 'polypeptide(L)' 'MGSLWNAAVKRSGIRRRNPYHTRHTYACWLLSAGANPSFIANQMGHENAQMVYEIYRKWIEDMNEDQVGMLNRKLAR' A
#
# COMPACT_ATOMS: atom_id res chain seq x y z
N MET A 1 4.76 9.03 -21.16
CA MET A 1 3.97 8.96 -19.90
C MET A 1 4.01 10.23 -19.04
N GLY A 2 5.14 10.94 -18.93
CA GLY A 2 5.26 12.09 -18.00
C GLY A 2 4.29 13.26 -18.25
N SER A 3 3.98 13.57 -19.51
CA SER A 3 3.06 14.68 -19.88
C SER A 3 1.61 14.41 -19.46
N LEU A 4 1.10 13.21 -19.71
CA LEU A 4 -0.27 12.82 -19.34
C LEU A 4 -0.48 12.81 -17.82
N TRP A 5 0.50 12.29 -17.07
CA TRP A 5 0.45 12.30 -15.60
C TRP A 5 0.42 13.72 -15.05
N ASN A 6 1.30 14.60 -15.53
CA ASN A 6 1.33 15.99 -15.09
C ASN A 6 0.01 16.70 -15.37
N ALA A 7 -0.61 16.44 -16.53
CA ALA A 7 -1.92 16.98 -16.85
C ALA A 7 -3.01 16.44 -15.91
N ALA A 8 -3.04 15.12 -15.65
CA ALA A 8 -4.00 14.51 -14.74
C ALA A 8 -3.89 15.07 -13.30
N VAL A 9 -2.67 15.18 -12.79
CA VAL A 9 -2.39 15.75 -11.46
C VAL A 9 -2.77 17.22 -11.38
N LYS A 10 -2.51 18.01 -12.43
CA LYS A 10 -2.95 19.42 -12.49
C LYS A 10 -4.47 19.53 -12.47
N ARG A 11 -5.17 18.69 -13.24
CA ARG A 11 -6.65 18.70 -13.29
C ARG A 11 -7.30 18.25 -11.98
N SER A 12 -6.67 17.35 -11.23
CA SER A 12 -7.21 16.90 -9.94
C SER A 12 -7.02 17.90 -8.80
N GLY A 13 -6.29 19.01 -9.03
CA GLY A 13 -6.06 20.06 -8.03
C GLY A 13 -5.09 19.65 -6.91
N ILE A 14 -4.45 18.47 -7.00
CA ILE A 14 -3.51 18.00 -5.98
C ILE A 14 -2.10 18.55 -6.25
N ARG A 15 -1.29 18.64 -5.18
CA ARG A 15 0.13 18.98 -5.31
C ARG A 15 0.83 18.02 -6.27
N ARG A 16 1.75 18.54 -7.10
CA ARG A 16 2.55 17.72 -8.02
C ARG A 16 3.23 16.57 -7.25
N ARG A 17 2.98 15.33 -7.70
CA ARG A 17 3.62 14.10 -7.20
C ARG A 17 4.25 13.33 -8.36
N ASN A 18 5.28 12.55 -8.07
CA ASN A 18 5.82 11.56 -9.00
C ASN A 18 4.81 10.40 -9.11
N PRO A 19 4.53 9.84 -10.31
CA PRO A 19 3.72 8.62 -10.45
C PRO A 19 4.16 7.50 -9.52
N TYR A 20 5.45 7.35 -9.25
CA TYR A 20 5.98 6.32 -8.36
C TYR A 20 5.35 6.31 -6.96
N HIS A 21 4.90 7.46 -6.44
CA HIS A 21 4.22 7.51 -5.14
C HIS A 21 2.88 6.76 -5.12
N THR A 22 2.23 6.57 -6.28
CA THR A 22 0.99 5.77 -6.34
C THR A 22 1.26 4.32 -6.01
N ARG A 23 2.43 3.79 -6.37
CA ARG A 23 2.89 2.44 -6.01
C ARG A 23 3.00 2.28 -4.49
N HIS A 24 3.50 3.29 -3.79
CA HIS A 24 3.53 3.28 -2.33
C HIS A 24 2.13 3.35 -1.72
N THR A 25 1.29 4.22 -2.27
CA THR A 25 -0.11 4.34 -1.82
C THR A 25 -0.86 3.01 -1.96
N TYR A 26 -0.66 2.33 -3.09
CA TYR A 26 -1.23 1.01 -3.35
C TYR A 26 -0.79 -0.03 -2.31
N ALA A 27 0.50 -0.11 -2.00
CA ALA A 27 1.02 -1.03 -0.98
C ALA A 27 0.42 -0.74 0.41
N CYS A 28 0.37 0.53 0.83
CA CYS A 28 -0.24 0.94 2.10
C CYS A 28 -1.71 0.53 2.18
N TRP A 29 -2.50 0.71 1.11
CA TRP A 29 -3.91 0.30 1.10
C TRP A 29 -4.08 -1.22 1.21
N LEU A 30 -3.26 -2.01 0.52
CA LEU A 30 -3.33 -3.46 0.62
C LEU A 30 -2.93 -3.96 2.01
N LEU A 31 -1.86 -3.40 2.60
CA LEU A 31 -1.49 -3.69 3.99
C LEU A 31 -2.62 -3.29 4.95
N SER A 32 -3.23 -2.13 4.73
CA SER A 32 -4.38 -1.63 5.51
C SER A 32 -5.57 -2.58 5.46
N ALA A 33 -5.77 -3.26 4.33
CA ALA A 33 -6.81 -4.26 4.16
C ALA A 33 -6.43 -5.65 4.71
N GLY A 34 -5.23 -5.82 5.27
CA GLY A 34 -4.72 -7.09 5.80
C GLY A 34 -4.20 -8.04 4.72
N ALA A 35 -3.79 -7.54 3.55
CA ALA A 35 -3.22 -8.37 2.50
C ALA A 35 -1.82 -8.88 2.88
N ASN A 36 -1.49 -10.09 2.43
CA ASN A 36 -0.20 -10.72 2.69
C ASN A 36 0.95 -9.97 1.98
N PRO A 37 2.06 -9.60 2.66
CA PRO A 37 3.20 -8.92 2.05
C PRO A 37 3.80 -9.61 0.82
N SER A 38 3.82 -10.94 0.76
CA SER A 38 4.27 -11.70 -0.41
C SER A 38 3.34 -11.54 -1.61
N PHE A 39 2.02 -11.44 -1.37
CA PHE A 39 1.06 -11.13 -2.42
C PHE A 39 1.27 -9.71 -2.96
N ILE A 40 1.46 -8.74 -2.07
CA ILE A 40 1.73 -7.34 -2.44
C ILE A 40 3.02 -7.25 -3.26
N ALA A 41 4.08 -7.94 -2.83
CA ALA A 41 5.36 -8.00 -3.53
C ALA A 41 5.20 -8.54 -4.96
N ASN A 42 4.47 -9.65 -5.13
CA ASN A 42 4.19 -10.23 -6.43
C ASN A 42 3.42 -9.26 -7.35
N GLN A 43 2.36 -8.61 -6.84
CA GLN A 43 1.60 -7.60 -7.60
C GLN A 43 2.45 -6.39 -8.01
N MET A 44 3.44 -6.06 -7.20
CA MET A 44 4.38 -4.99 -7.46
C MET A 44 5.54 -5.44 -8.38
N GLY A 45 5.65 -6.73 -8.72
CA GLY A 45 6.73 -7.27 -9.55
C GLY A 45 8.07 -7.37 -8.80
N HIS A 46 8.04 -7.53 -7.48
CA HIS A 46 9.20 -7.89 -6.68
C HIS A 46 9.39 -9.41 -6.69
N GLU A 47 10.65 -9.86 -6.70
CA GLU A 47 10.99 -11.28 -6.64
C GLU A 47 10.64 -11.92 -5.29
N ASN A 48 10.71 -11.13 -4.21
CA ASN A 48 10.41 -11.57 -2.85
C ASN A 48 9.77 -10.45 -2.01
N ALA A 49 9.31 -10.80 -0.81
CA ALA A 49 8.63 -9.89 0.11
C ALA A 49 9.57 -8.97 0.90
N GLN A 50 10.89 -9.13 0.78
CA GLN A 50 11.87 -8.43 1.61
C GLN A 50 11.70 -6.90 1.48
N MET A 51 11.58 -6.41 0.24
CA MET A 51 11.35 -4.97 -0.01
C MET A 51 10.08 -4.43 0.66
N VAL A 52 9.02 -5.24 0.76
CA VAL A 52 7.77 -4.81 1.41
C VAL A 52 7.97 -4.75 2.92
N TYR A 53 8.61 -5.76 3.51
CA TYR A 53 8.93 -5.75 4.94
C TYR A 53 9.88 -4.62 5.31
N GLU A 54 10.90 -4.34 4.50
CA GLU A 54 11.87 -3.28 4.78
C GLU A 54 11.23 -1.88 4.71
N ILE A 55 10.48 -1.60 3.64
CA ILE A 55 9.91 -0.25 3.41
C ILE A 55 8.72 0.03 4.32
N TYR A 56 7.90 -0.98 4.61
CA TYR A 56 6.66 -0.80 5.37
C TYR A 56 6.71 -1.39 6.78
N ARG A 57 7.89 -1.77 7.27
CA ARG A 57 8.06 -2.41 8.59
C ARG A 57 7.26 -1.72 9.68
N LYS A 58 7.50 -0.42 9.85
CA LYS A 58 6.87 0.40 10.88
C LYS A 58 5.34 0.41 10.74
N TRP A 59 4.85 0.50 9.52
CA TRP A 59 3.41 0.49 9.25
C TRP A 59 2.77 -0.85 9.58
N ILE A 60 3.45 -1.95 9.26
CA ILE A 60 2.99 -3.30 9.60
C ILE A 60 2.92 -3.47 11.12
N GLU A 61 3.93 -2.98 11.86
CA GLU A 61 3.96 -3.01 13.32
C GLU A 61 2.81 -2.20 13.95
N ASP A 62 2.57 -0.98 13.46
CA ASP A 62 1.50 -0.10 13.95
C ASP A 62 0.08 -0.65 13.68
N MET A 63 -0.06 -1.53 12.68
CA MET A 63 -1.33 -2.10 12.23
C MET A 63 -1.81 -3.34 12.99
N ASN A 64 -1.01 -3.87 13.92
CA ASN A 64 -1.33 -5.11 14.63
C ASN A 64 -2.66 -5.03 15.39
N GLU A 65 -2.94 -3.91 16.06
CA GLU A 65 -4.18 -3.71 16.81
C GLU A 65 -5.41 -3.70 15.90
N ASP A 66 -5.31 -3.04 14.75
CA ASP A 66 -6.37 -3.00 13.73
C ASP A 66 -6.65 -4.41 13.19
N GLN A 67 -5.60 -5.19 12.94
CA GLN A 67 -5.73 -6.57 12.48
C GLN A 67 -6.42 -7.46 13.51
N VAL A 68 -6.08 -7.33 14.79
CA VAL A 68 -6.79 -8.01 15.88
C VAL A 68 -8.27 -7.61 15.89
N GLY A 69 -8.58 -6.32 15.74
CA GLY A 69 -9.95 -5.84 15.60
C GLY A 69 -10.69 -6.44 14.40
N MET A 70 -10.02 -6.58 13.25
CA MET A 70 -10.58 -7.24 12.06
C MET A 70 -10.86 -8.72 12.28
N LEU A 71 -9.94 -9.43 12.94
CA LEU A 71 -10.11 -10.85 13.26
C LEU A 71 -11.28 -11.06 14.22
N ASN A 72 -11.36 -10.26 15.29
CA ASN A 72 -12.46 -10.32 16.25
C ASN A 72 -13.82 -10.12 15.56
N ARG A 73 -13.94 -9.15 14.65
CA ARG A 73 -15.18 -8.93 13.88
C ARG A 73 -15.55 -10.10 12.97
N LYS A 74 -14.57 -10.82 12.42
CA LYS A 74 -14.80 -11.98 11.54
C LYS A 74 -15.17 -13.23 12.33
N LEU A 75 -14.52 -13.45 13.47
CA LEU A 75 -14.67 -14.65 14.30
C LEU A 75 -15.82 -14.55 15.30
N ALA A 76 -16.25 -13.35 15.70
CA ALA A 76 -17.40 -13.13 16.57
C ALA A 76 -18.75 -13.27 15.86
N ARG A 77 -18.80 -13.97 14.72
CA ARG A 77 -20.03 -14.30 13.99
C ARG A 77 -20.43 -15.74 14.24
#